data_AF-A0A2W4IU77-F1
#
_entry.id   AF-A0A2W4IU77-F1
#
_cell.length_a   1.000
_cell.length_b   1.000
_cell.length_c   1.000
_cell.angle_alpha   90.00
_cell.angle_beta   90.00
_cell.angle_gamma   90.00
#
_symmetry.space_group_name_H-M   'P 1'
#
loop_
_entity.id
_entity.type
_entity.pdbx_description
1 polymer ?
#
loop_
_entity_poly.entity_id
_entity_poly.type
_entity_poly.pdbx_seq_one_letter_code
_entity_poly.pdbx_strand_id
1 'polypeptide(L)'
;MSTLSDSTRLNDVKPTITTGPIPGSRKHYITTERRGLRVPVRRIDLTNGDHFDVYDTSGPYTDPDAEIDVHRGLPKLRQPWIDGREHNTQLGYAKAGIVTEEMEFIAARERVSPDFVRDEVAAGRAVIPVNRKHPESEPAIIGKNFLVKVNANIGNSAVWSSVEEEVEKMVWATRWGADTVMDLSTGKRIHETREWILRNSPVPIGTVPIYQALEKVKGDPAKLSWEVYRDTV
;
A
#
# COMPACT_ATOMS: atom_id res chain seq x y z
N MET A 1 53.97 -13.55 -8.88
CA MET A 1 53.20 -12.65 -9.77
C MET A 1 51.76 -13.13 -9.78
N SER A 2 50.86 -12.26 -9.34
CA SER A 2 49.40 -12.24 -9.53
C SER A 2 48.57 -13.47 -9.10
N THR A 3 48.10 -13.44 -7.86
CA THR A 3 46.79 -14.00 -7.48
C THR A 3 45.71 -13.03 -7.95
N LEU A 4 44.93 -13.42 -8.96
CA LEU A 4 43.76 -12.68 -9.41
C LEU A 4 42.69 -12.73 -8.31
N SER A 5 42.38 -11.57 -7.73
CA SER A 5 41.27 -11.37 -6.81
C SER A 5 39.96 -11.38 -7.59
N ASP A 6 39.13 -12.39 -7.35
CA ASP A 6 37.78 -12.53 -7.90
C ASP A 6 36.78 -11.65 -7.11
N SER A 7 37.01 -10.33 -7.11
CA SER A 7 36.21 -9.36 -6.33
C SER A 7 35.29 -8.48 -7.17
N THR A 8 35.08 -8.81 -8.45
CA THR A 8 34.50 -7.86 -9.42
C THR A 8 33.07 -8.18 -9.89
N ARG A 9 32.20 -8.79 -9.08
CA ARG A 9 30.83 -9.12 -9.56
C ARG A 9 29.67 -9.08 -8.56
N LEU A 10 29.64 -8.15 -7.60
CA LEU A 10 28.46 -7.97 -6.72
C LEU A 10 27.95 -6.53 -6.55
N ASN A 11 28.59 -5.52 -7.13
CA ASN A 11 28.27 -4.10 -6.87
C ASN A 11 27.53 -3.36 -8.00
N ASP A 12 26.97 -4.06 -9.00
CA ASP A 12 26.41 -3.40 -10.21
C ASP A 12 24.93 -3.70 -10.49
N VAL A 13 24.21 -4.34 -9.57
CA VAL A 13 22.76 -4.53 -9.71
C VAL A 13 22.06 -3.24 -9.27
N LYS A 14 21.78 -2.34 -10.21
CA LYS A 14 20.79 -1.28 -9.98
C LYS A 14 19.42 -1.94 -9.81
N PRO A 15 18.71 -1.76 -8.68
CA PRO A 15 17.37 -2.30 -8.53
C PRO A 15 16.49 -1.76 -9.66
N THR A 16 16.01 -2.65 -10.52
CA THR A 16 15.00 -2.31 -11.52
C THR A 16 13.66 -2.64 -10.91
N ILE A 17 12.74 -1.68 -10.91
CA ILE A 17 11.40 -1.89 -10.37
C ILE A 17 10.64 -2.87 -11.26
N THR A 18 10.10 -3.94 -10.67
CA THR A 18 9.33 -4.94 -11.39
C THR A 18 8.02 -4.33 -11.88
N THR A 19 7.84 -4.29 -13.21
CA THR A 19 6.63 -3.76 -13.85
C THR A 19 6.08 -4.75 -14.88
N GLY A 20 4.90 -4.43 -15.41
CA GLY A 20 4.24 -5.16 -16.47
C GLY A 20 3.27 -6.23 -15.98
N PRO A 21 2.41 -6.75 -16.88
CA PRO A 21 1.33 -7.66 -16.52
C PRO A 21 1.82 -8.90 -15.76
N ILE A 22 0.98 -9.43 -14.86
CA ILE A 22 1.22 -10.72 -14.22
C ILE A 22 0.95 -11.82 -15.26
N PRO A 23 1.88 -12.79 -15.47
CA PRO A 23 1.73 -13.81 -16.51
C PRO A 23 0.37 -14.52 -16.50
N GLY A 24 -0.20 -14.72 -17.68
CA GLY A 24 -1.52 -15.34 -17.85
C GLY A 24 -2.71 -14.45 -17.46
N SER A 25 -2.50 -13.15 -17.28
CA SER A 25 -3.57 -12.22 -16.92
C SER A 25 -3.29 -10.79 -17.41
N ARG A 26 -4.32 -9.94 -17.36
CA ARG A 26 -4.19 -8.49 -17.60
C ARG A 26 -4.85 -7.69 -16.48
N LYS A 27 -4.37 -6.46 -16.27
CA LYS A 27 -5.09 -5.49 -15.44
C LYS A 27 -6.44 -5.18 -16.11
N HIS A 28 -7.49 -5.12 -15.31
CA HIS A 28 -8.79 -4.65 -15.73
C HIS A 28 -9.41 -3.80 -14.62
N TYR A 29 -10.47 -3.05 -14.94
CA TYR A 29 -11.12 -2.15 -13.99
C TYR A 29 -12.62 -2.32 -14.05
N ILE A 30 -13.24 -2.54 -12.90
CA ILE A 30 -14.69 -2.48 -12.72
C ILE A 30 -15.05 -1.03 -12.43
N THR A 31 -16.02 -0.48 -13.16
CA THR A 31 -16.52 0.87 -12.92
C THR A 31 -17.73 0.81 -11.98
N THR A 32 -17.69 1.56 -10.87
CA THR A 32 -18.82 1.61 -9.93
C THR A 32 -20.01 2.38 -10.51
N GLU A 33 -21.23 1.93 -10.23
CA GLU A 33 -22.44 2.54 -10.81
C GLU A 33 -22.73 3.95 -10.27
N ARG A 34 -22.48 4.18 -8.98
CA ARG A 34 -22.90 5.42 -8.31
C ARG A 34 -21.96 6.60 -8.62
N ARG A 35 -20.64 6.39 -8.58
CA ARG A 35 -19.64 7.46 -8.76
C ARG A 35 -18.67 7.21 -9.92
N GLY A 36 -18.79 6.11 -10.66
CA GLY A 36 -17.89 5.82 -11.78
C GLY A 36 -16.45 5.54 -11.37
N LEU A 37 -16.20 5.08 -10.13
CA LEU A 37 -14.86 4.80 -9.64
C LEU A 37 -14.29 3.58 -10.37
N ARG A 38 -13.00 3.62 -10.74
CA ARG A 38 -12.30 2.50 -11.37
C ARG A 38 -11.67 1.62 -10.28
N VAL A 39 -12.20 0.42 -10.08
CA VAL A 39 -11.74 -0.55 -9.09
C VAL A 39 -10.92 -1.63 -9.79
N PRO A 40 -9.64 -1.83 -9.43
CA PRO A 40 -8.76 -2.74 -10.12
C PRO A 40 -9.12 -4.20 -9.82
N VAL A 41 -9.09 -5.00 -10.87
CA VAL A 41 -9.12 -6.45 -10.83
C VAL A 41 -8.10 -7.00 -11.81
N ARG A 42 -7.75 -8.27 -11.65
CA ARG A 42 -6.91 -8.98 -12.61
C ARG A 42 -7.77 -9.97 -13.37
N ARG A 43 -7.82 -9.81 -14.69
CA ARG A 43 -8.63 -10.66 -15.57
C ARG A 43 -7.79 -11.77 -16.15
N ILE A 44 -8.27 -12.99 -16.00
CA ILE A 44 -7.70 -14.20 -16.61
C ILE A 44 -8.67 -14.65 -17.71
N ASP A 45 -8.23 -14.63 -18.97
CA ASP A 45 -9.04 -15.16 -20.08
C ASP A 45 -8.95 -16.68 -20.10
N LEU A 46 -10.09 -17.33 -20.31
CA LEU A 46 -10.22 -18.77 -20.36
C LEU A 46 -10.27 -19.25 -21.81
N THR A 47 -9.90 -20.50 -22.05
CA THR A 47 -9.85 -21.09 -23.41
C THR A 47 -11.22 -21.23 -24.08
N ASN A 48 -12.31 -21.11 -23.31
CA ASN A 48 -13.69 -21.13 -23.81
C ASN A 48 -14.23 -19.74 -24.20
N GLY A 49 -13.42 -18.68 -24.09
CA GLY A 49 -13.83 -17.31 -24.38
C GLY A 49 -14.44 -16.56 -23.20
N ASP A 50 -14.65 -17.22 -22.05
CA ASP A 50 -15.02 -16.55 -20.81
C ASP A 50 -13.79 -15.91 -20.14
N HIS A 51 -14.03 -15.24 -19.01
CA HIS A 51 -12.98 -14.71 -18.17
C HIS A 51 -13.29 -14.92 -16.69
N PHE A 52 -12.24 -14.88 -15.87
CA PHE A 52 -12.33 -14.88 -14.42
C PHE A 52 -11.58 -13.68 -13.85
N ASP A 53 -12.31 -12.83 -13.14
CA ASP A 53 -11.75 -11.65 -12.48
C ASP A 53 -11.38 -12.01 -11.03
N VAL A 54 -10.11 -11.80 -10.68
CA VAL A 54 -9.57 -11.98 -9.34
C VAL A 54 -9.19 -10.66 -8.69
N TYR A 55 -9.15 -10.67 -7.37
CA TYR A 55 -8.65 -9.56 -6.56
C TYR A 55 -7.19 -9.27 -6.93
N ASP A 56 -6.83 -7.99 -6.98
CA ASP A 56 -5.51 -7.54 -7.42
C ASP A 56 -5.04 -6.35 -6.59
N THR A 57 -3.92 -6.52 -5.88
CA THR A 57 -3.30 -5.50 -5.02
C THR A 57 -2.06 -4.87 -5.64
N SER A 58 -1.68 -5.30 -6.85
CA SER A 58 -0.43 -4.90 -7.50
C SER A 58 -0.39 -3.44 -7.97
N GLY A 59 -1.53 -2.72 -7.88
CA GLY A 59 -1.63 -1.32 -8.25
C GLY A 59 -1.27 -1.04 -9.72
N PRO A 60 -0.85 0.19 -10.03
CA PRO A 60 -0.46 0.60 -11.39
C PRO A 60 0.73 -0.17 -11.98
N TYR A 61 1.56 -0.85 -11.16
CA TYR A 61 2.77 -1.52 -11.63
C TYR A 61 2.53 -2.66 -12.64
N THR A 62 1.32 -3.23 -12.66
CA THR A 62 0.93 -4.29 -13.61
C THR A 62 -0.02 -3.80 -14.69
N ASP A 63 -0.36 -2.51 -14.70
CA ASP A 63 -1.11 -1.87 -15.77
C ASP A 63 -0.15 -1.48 -16.89
N PRO A 64 -0.26 -2.06 -18.10
CA PRO A 64 0.62 -1.71 -19.22
C PRO A 64 0.46 -0.26 -19.69
N ASP A 65 -0.65 0.40 -19.35
CA ASP A 65 -0.94 1.78 -19.74
C ASP A 65 -0.45 2.79 -18.69
N ALA A 66 0.06 2.34 -17.53
CA ALA A 66 0.55 3.20 -16.47
C ALA A 66 2.02 3.60 -16.67
N GLU A 67 2.31 4.90 -16.60
CA GLU A 67 3.68 5.43 -16.59
C GLU A 67 4.24 5.39 -15.16
N ILE A 68 5.18 4.47 -14.91
CA ILE A 68 5.83 4.29 -13.61
C ILE A 68 7.12 5.11 -13.53
N ASP A 69 7.13 6.10 -12.64
CA ASP A 69 8.32 6.84 -12.23
C ASP A 69 8.35 6.93 -10.70
N VAL A 70 9.29 6.20 -10.09
CA VAL A 70 9.39 6.14 -8.63
C VAL A 70 9.80 7.46 -7.99
N HIS A 71 10.45 8.35 -8.74
CA HIS A 71 10.82 9.70 -8.30
C HIS A 71 9.64 10.66 -8.31
N ARG A 72 8.65 10.42 -9.16
CA ARG A 72 7.39 11.15 -9.18
C ARG A 72 6.37 10.59 -8.18
N GLY A 73 6.43 9.29 -7.91
CA GLY A 73 5.44 8.56 -7.13
C GLY A 73 4.20 8.19 -7.95
N LEU A 74 3.30 7.42 -7.34
CA LEU A 74 2.07 6.99 -7.99
C LEU A 74 1.06 8.14 -8.16
N PRO A 75 0.12 8.03 -9.12
CA PRO A 75 -1.01 8.94 -9.21
C PRO A 75 -1.79 8.99 -7.90
N LYS A 76 -2.15 10.19 -7.47
CA LYS A 76 -2.92 10.43 -6.24
C LYS A 76 -4.42 10.14 -6.45
N LEU A 77 -4.74 8.87 -6.69
CA LEU A 77 -6.08 8.35 -7.00
C LEU A 77 -7.19 8.99 -6.16
N ARG A 78 -6.97 9.07 -4.84
CA ARG A 78 -7.98 9.51 -3.87
C ARG A 78 -8.02 11.02 -3.66
N GLN A 79 -7.08 11.79 -4.20
CA GLN A 79 -7.02 13.24 -3.99
C GLN A 79 -8.35 13.94 -4.31
N PRO A 80 -9.01 13.66 -5.46
CA PRO A 80 -10.29 14.29 -5.77
C PRO A 80 -11.43 13.91 -4.81
N TRP A 81 -11.32 12.78 -4.12
CA TRP A 81 -12.36 12.27 -3.19
C TRP A 81 -12.27 12.95 -1.83
N ILE A 82 -11.05 13.31 -1.44
CA ILE A 82 -10.79 13.94 -0.16
C ILE A 82 -10.86 15.46 -0.26
N ASP A 83 -10.56 16.05 -1.41
CA ASP A 83 -10.60 17.51 -1.62
C ASP A 83 -11.95 18.12 -1.23
N GLY A 84 -11.93 19.17 -0.42
CA GLY A 84 -13.13 19.82 0.11
C GLY A 84 -13.93 19.01 1.14
N ARG A 85 -13.66 17.72 1.34
CA ARG A 85 -14.30 16.87 2.35
C ARG A 85 -13.80 17.23 3.75
N GLU A 86 -14.71 17.32 4.73
CA GLU A 86 -14.38 17.58 6.14
C GLU A 86 -13.31 16.60 6.66
N HIS A 87 -12.52 17.02 7.65
CA HIS A 87 -11.57 16.11 8.26
C HIS A 87 -12.29 15.16 9.21
N ASN A 88 -12.41 13.89 8.83
CA ASN A 88 -13.00 12.85 9.67
C ASN A 88 -12.42 11.47 9.32
N THR A 89 -12.63 10.51 10.21
CA THR A 89 -12.29 9.10 10.01
C THR A 89 -13.40 8.39 9.22
N GLN A 90 -13.09 7.26 8.60
CA GLN A 90 -14.12 6.41 7.97
C GLN A 90 -15.17 5.93 8.98
N LEU A 91 -14.77 5.68 10.23
CA LEU A 91 -15.71 5.37 11.33
C LEU A 91 -16.67 6.52 11.62
N GLY A 92 -16.15 7.76 11.65
CA GLY A 92 -16.96 8.95 11.85
C GLY A 92 -17.98 9.15 10.73
N TYR A 93 -17.56 9.01 9.46
CA TYR A 93 -18.47 9.04 8.31
C TYR A 93 -19.53 7.94 8.38
N ALA A 94 -19.11 6.71 8.69
CA ALA A 94 -20.02 5.56 8.77
C ALA A 94 -21.11 5.78 9.82
N LYS A 95 -20.73 6.25 11.02
CA LYS A 95 -21.68 6.56 12.11
C LYS A 95 -22.62 7.73 11.79
N ALA A 96 -22.20 8.65 10.92
CA ALA A 96 -23.06 9.70 10.39
C ALA A 96 -23.99 9.22 9.25
N GLY A 97 -23.97 7.93 8.91
CA GLY A 97 -24.79 7.36 7.83
C GLY A 97 -24.23 7.62 6.43
N ILE A 98 -23.01 8.16 6.31
CA ILE A 98 -22.43 8.60 5.05
C ILE A 98 -21.62 7.45 4.41
N VAL A 99 -21.95 7.12 3.17
CA VAL A 99 -21.17 6.21 2.32
C VAL A 99 -20.13 7.02 1.54
N THR A 100 -18.86 6.88 1.90
CA THR A 100 -17.73 7.54 1.24
C THR A 100 -17.35 6.87 -0.09
N GLU A 101 -16.52 7.54 -0.88
CA GLU A 101 -15.88 6.98 -2.08
C GLU A 101 -15.07 5.73 -1.74
N GLU A 102 -14.36 5.73 -0.60
CA GLU A 102 -13.60 4.56 -0.16
C GLU A 102 -14.51 3.36 0.13
N MET A 103 -15.67 3.57 0.77
CA MET A 103 -16.63 2.49 1.03
C MET A 103 -17.25 1.93 -0.26
N GLU A 104 -17.56 2.79 -1.24
CA GLU A 104 -18.06 2.36 -2.55
C GLU A 104 -17.00 1.59 -3.35
N PHE A 105 -15.76 2.07 -3.34
CA PHE A 105 -14.62 1.39 -3.96
C PHE A 105 -14.46 -0.02 -3.40
N ILE A 106 -14.44 -0.14 -2.07
CA ILE A 106 -14.34 -1.42 -1.35
C ILE A 106 -15.52 -2.34 -1.66
N ALA A 107 -16.74 -1.80 -1.69
CA ALA A 107 -17.93 -2.58 -1.96
C ALA A 107 -17.86 -3.30 -3.31
N ALA A 108 -17.43 -2.60 -4.36
CA ALA A 108 -17.19 -3.21 -5.66
C ALA A 108 -16.02 -4.21 -5.64
N ARG A 109 -14.94 -3.91 -4.90
CA ARG A 109 -13.77 -4.81 -4.78
C ARG A 109 -14.10 -6.13 -4.06
N GLU A 110 -14.99 -6.08 -3.07
CA GLU A 110 -15.44 -7.20 -2.24
C GLU A 110 -16.75 -7.85 -2.74
N ARG A 111 -17.36 -7.29 -3.80
CA ARG A 111 -18.65 -7.73 -4.37
C ARG A 111 -19.81 -7.72 -3.35
N VAL A 112 -19.88 -6.66 -2.56
CA VAL A 112 -20.95 -6.39 -1.57
C VAL A 112 -21.58 -5.02 -1.80
N SER A 113 -22.60 -4.65 -1.04
CA SER A 113 -23.20 -3.32 -1.14
C SER A 113 -22.39 -2.25 -0.36
N PRO A 114 -22.38 -0.99 -0.82
CA PRO A 114 -21.75 0.09 -0.06
C PRO A 114 -22.36 0.33 1.33
N ASP A 115 -23.67 0.12 1.48
CA ASP A 115 -24.34 0.21 2.78
C ASP A 115 -23.85 -0.88 3.75
N PHE A 116 -23.62 -2.10 3.25
CA PHE A 116 -23.05 -3.17 4.08
C PHE A 116 -21.65 -2.80 4.59
N VAL A 117 -20.80 -2.25 3.71
CA VAL A 117 -19.47 -1.74 4.10
C VAL A 117 -19.58 -0.67 5.18
N ARG A 118 -20.46 0.31 4.97
CA ARG A 118 -20.71 1.37 5.96
C ARG A 118 -21.15 0.79 7.30
N ASP A 119 -22.10 -0.14 7.30
CA ASP A 119 -22.67 -0.71 8.53
C ASP A 119 -21.64 -1.52 9.33
N GLU A 120 -20.78 -2.29 8.65
CA GLU A 120 -19.66 -3.01 9.28
C GLU A 120 -18.64 -2.06 9.90
N VAL A 121 -18.33 -0.95 9.21
CA VAL A 121 -17.42 0.08 9.72
C VAL A 121 -18.06 0.85 10.89
N ALA A 122 -19.33 1.25 10.78
CA ALA A 122 -20.05 1.97 11.83
C ALA A 122 -20.14 1.15 13.14
N ALA A 123 -20.34 -0.16 13.01
CA ALA A 123 -20.36 -1.10 14.11
C ALA A 123 -18.98 -1.43 14.68
N GLY A 124 -17.89 -0.95 14.08
CA GLY A 124 -16.51 -1.24 14.49
C GLY A 124 -16.08 -2.69 14.23
N ARG A 125 -16.79 -3.43 13.37
CA ARG A 125 -16.45 -4.81 12.98
C ARG A 125 -15.47 -4.86 11.81
N ALA A 126 -15.29 -3.74 11.12
CA ALA A 126 -14.33 -3.58 10.05
C ALA A 126 -13.67 -2.20 10.08
N VAL A 127 -12.46 -2.11 9.51
CA VAL A 127 -11.68 -0.87 9.42
C VAL A 127 -11.17 -0.65 8.00
N ILE A 128 -11.05 0.63 7.63
CA ILE A 128 -10.53 1.05 6.33
C ILE A 128 -9.28 1.92 6.59
N PRO A 129 -8.06 1.37 6.49
CA PRO A 129 -6.82 2.09 6.78
C PRO A 129 -6.43 3.01 5.62
N VAL A 130 -7.02 4.21 5.59
CA VAL A 130 -6.90 5.14 4.45
C VAL A 130 -6.55 6.56 4.88
N ASN A 131 -5.37 6.74 5.46
CA ASN A 131 -4.89 8.07 5.87
C ASN A 131 -5.04 9.07 4.70
N ARG A 132 -5.57 10.26 5.00
CA ARG A 132 -5.80 11.33 4.02
C ARG A 132 -4.51 11.80 3.35
N LYS A 133 -3.36 11.64 4.02
CA LYS A 133 -2.03 11.98 3.48
C LYS A 133 -1.43 10.89 2.59
N HIS A 134 -2.13 9.76 2.40
CA HIS A 134 -1.78 8.71 1.44
C HIS A 134 -2.84 8.59 0.34
N PRO A 135 -2.98 9.61 -0.53
CA PRO A 135 -3.97 9.61 -1.59
C PRO A 135 -3.65 8.63 -2.73
N GLU A 136 -2.45 8.07 -2.79
CA GLU A 136 -2.02 7.08 -3.79
C GLU A 136 -2.62 5.68 -3.54
N SER A 137 -3.01 5.38 -2.30
CA SER A 137 -3.55 4.06 -1.92
C SER A 137 -4.90 3.77 -2.57
N GLU A 138 -5.03 2.56 -3.11
CA GLU A 138 -6.30 1.92 -3.46
C GLU A 138 -6.95 1.36 -2.18
N PRO A 139 -8.16 1.80 -1.79
CA PRO A 139 -8.77 1.38 -0.54
C PRO A 139 -8.94 -0.15 -0.41
N ALA A 140 -8.65 -0.65 0.79
CA ALA A 140 -8.91 -2.02 1.22
C ALA A 140 -9.62 -2.00 2.59
N ILE A 141 -10.38 -3.04 2.89
CA ILE A 141 -11.08 -3.22 4.16
C ILE A 141 -10.57 -4.44 4.90
N ILE A 142 -10.50 -4.34 6.22
CA ILE A 142 -10.11 -5.44 7.11
C ILE A 142 -11.27 -5.69 8.06
N GLY A 143 -11.87 -6.88 8.00
CA GLY A 143 -12.98 -7.28 8.85
C GLY A 143 -13.41 -8.73 8.58
N LYS A 144 -14.10 -9.34 9.54
CA LYS A 144 -14.44 -10.78 9.51
C LYS A 144 -15.36 -11.16 8.33
N ASN A 145 -16.19 -10.24 7.87
CA ASN A 145 -17.20 -10.48 6.83
C ASN A 145 -16.68 -10.13 5.41
N PHE A 146 -15.38 -9.89 5.26
CA PHE A 146 -14.72 -9.58 3.98
C PHE A 146 -13.68 -10.67 3.67
N LEU A 147 -13.09 -10.65 2.46
CA LEU A 147 -11.98 -11.54 2.15
C LEU A 147 -10.87 -11.40 3.21
N VAL A 148 -10.22 -12.52 3.55
CA VAL A 148 -9.04 -12.49 4.44
C VAL A 148 -7.94 -11.68 3.76
N LYS A 149 -7.31 -10.77 4.51
CA LYS A 149 -6.24 -9.90 4.02
C LYS A 149 -4.88 -10.35 4.54
N VAL A 150 -3.84 -10.19 3.74
CA VAL A 150 -2.46 -10.57 4.05
C VAL A 150 -1.57 -9.33 4.10
N ASN A 151 -0.72 -9.26 5.11
CA ASN A 151 0.29 -8.21 5.25
C ASN A 151 1.68 -8.74 4.92
N ALA A 152 2.48 -7.95 4.20
CA ALA A 152 3.91 -8.20 4.04
C ALA A 152 4.73 -7.20 4.88
N ASN A 153 5.76 -7.70 5.56
CA ASN A 153 6.71 -6.85 6.28
C ASN A 153 7.94 -6.61 5.40
N ILE A 154 8.31 -5.35 5.24
CA ILE A 154 9.55 -4.91 4.61
C ILE A 154 10.31 -4.00 5.56
N GLY A 155 11.44 -3.46 5.12
CA GLY A 155 12.21 -2.50 5.89
C GLY A 155 13.69 -2.77 5.77
N ASN A 156 14.46 -1.69 5.85
CA ASN A 156 15.90 -1.77 5.90
C ASN A 156 16.38 -2.20 7.30
N SER A 157 17.62 -2.68 7.34
CA SER A 157 18.33 -2.92 8.60
C SER A 157 19.56 -2.03 8.68
N ALA A 158 20.11 -1.88 9.88
CA ALA A 158 21.34 -1.11 10.12
C ALA A 158 22.55 -1.56 9.28
N VAL A 159 22.50 -2.75 8.68
CA VAL A 159 23.60 -3.35 7.92
C VAL A 159 23.44 -3.26 6.40
N TRP A 160 22.23 -3.08 5.85
CA TRP A 160 22.04 -2.95 4.39
C TRP A 160 20.60 -2.58 3.95
N SER A 161 20.50 -1.69 2.94
CA SER A 161 19.46 -1.58 1.87
C SER A 161 19.41 -0.15 1.29
N SER A 162 19.11 0.00 -0.01
CA SER A 162 18.84 1.30 -0.64
C SER A 162 17.34 1.63 -0.68
N VAL A 163 16.98 2.88 -0.98
CA VAL A 163 15.58 3.31 -1.10
C VAL A 163 14.87 2.53 -2.21
N GLU A 164 15.53 2.36 -3.36
CA GLU A 164 14.99 1.68 -4.54
C GLU A 164 14.73 0.20 -4.26
N GLU A 165 15.58 -0.44 -3.45
CA GLU A 165 15.40 -1.83 -3.06
C GLU A 165 14.19 -2.02 -2.12
N GLU A 166 13.96 -1.10 -1.18
CA GLU A 166 12.76 -1.16 -0.32
C GLU A 166 11.48 -0.92 -1.11
N VAL A 167 11.52 -0.01 -2.10
CA VAL A 167 10.40 0.16 -3.03
C VAL A 167 10.18 -1.12 -3.85
N GLU A 168 11.25 -1.75 -4.35
CA GLU A 168 11.12 -3.03 -5.09
C GLU A 168 10.53 -4.15 -4.22
N LYS A 169 10.94 -4.28 -2.95
CA LYS A 169 10.33 -5.26 -2.02
C LYS A 169 8.83 -5.04 -1.86
N MET A 170 8.41 -3.78 -1.75
CA MET A 170 6.99 -3.42 -1.69
C MET A 170 6.26 -3.75 -3.00
N VAL A 171 6.83 -3.40 -4.16
CA VAL A 171 6.26 -3.71 -5.48
C VAL A 171 6.13 -5.22 -5.65
N TRP A 172 7.16 -5.96 -5.29
CA TRP A 172 7.16 -7.43 -5.37
C TRP A 172 6.12 -8.07 -4.45
N ALA A 173 6.01 -7.60 -3.20
CA ALA A 173 5.04 -8.12 -2.25
C ALA A 173 3.59 -7.87 -2.72
N THR A 174 3.29 -6.66 -3.16
CA THR A 174 1.95 -6.29 -3.67
C THR A 174 1.63 -6.99 -4.99
N ARG A 175 2.61 -7.20 -5.87
CA ARG A 175 2.46 -8.02 -7.09
C ARG A 175 1.94 -9.42 -6.80
N TRP A 176 2.33 -10.00 -5.67
CA TRP A 176 1.97 -11.37 -5.28
C TRP A 176 0.82 -11.43 -4.26
N GLY A 177 0.11 -10.33 -4.02
CA GLY A 177 -1.13 -10.35 -3.26
C GLY A 177 -1.02 -9.86 -1.81
N ALA A 178 0.04 -9.15 -1.43
CA ALA A 178 0.02 -8.42 -0.16
C ALA A 178 -1.04 -7.30 -0.24
N ASP A 179 -2.02 -7.32 0.67
CA ASP A 179 -3.09 -6.32 0.79
C ASP A 179 -2.66 -5.08 1.56
N THR A 180 -1.69 -5.24 2.45
CA THR A 180 -1.04 -4.16 3.19
C THR A 180 0.45 -4.44 3.30
N VAL A 181 1.23 -3.39 3.51
CA VAL A 181 2.67 -3.51 3.75
C VAL A 181 3.02 -2.76 5.03
N MET A 182 3.87 -3.33 5.88
CA MET A 182 4.46 -2.59 7.00
C MET A 182 5.93 -2.29 6.72
N ASP A 183 6.30 -1.03 6.86
CA ASP A 183 7.70 -0.60 6.93
C ASP A 183 8.20 -0.75 8.38
N LEU A 184 9.03 -1.77 8.58
CA LEU A 184 9.68 -2.09 9.86
C LEU A 184 11.17 -1.69 9.86
N SER A 185 11.54 -0.73 9.01
CA SER A 185 12.89 -0.18 8.92
C SER A 185 13.45 0.23 10.29
N THR A 186 14.73 -0.06 10.52
CA THR A 186 15.48 0.31 11.73
C THR A 186 16.80 1.00 11.37
N GLY A 187 17.34 1.82 12.27
CA GLY A 187 18.60 2.53 12.03
C GLY A 187 18.45 3.87 11.33
N LYS A 188 19.45 4.23 10.52
CA LYS A 188 19.57 5.57 9.91
C LYS A 188 18.63 5.72 8.69
N ARG A 189 18.05 6.91 8.49
CA ARG A 189 17.21 7.31 7.33
C ARG A 189 15.80 6.69 7.22
N ILE A 190 15.22 6.16 8.31
CA ILE A 190 13.83 5.64 8.34
C ILE A 190 12.82 6.58 7.65
N HIS A 191 12.88 7.88 7.97
CA HIS A 191 11.90 8.84 7.42
C HIS A 191 11.98 8.96 5.89
N GLU A 192 13.19 8.97 5.33
CA GLU A 192 13.38 9.16 3.90
C GLU A 192 12.87 7.92 3.16
N THR A 193 13.35 6.73 3.54
CA THR A 193 12.90 5.45 2.98
C THR A 193 11.38 5.31 3.04
N ARG A 194 10.76 5.65 4.17
CA ARG A 194 9.31 5.57 4.34
C ARG A 194 8.55 6.51 3.42
N GLU A 195 9.03 7.73 3.20
CA GLU A 195 8.35 8.66 2.29
C GLU A 195 8.35 8.11 0.86
N TRP A 196 9.47 7.54 0.42
CA TRP A 196 9.57 6.88 -0.89
C TRP A 196 8.63 5.67 -1.02
N ILE A 197 8.58 4.80 -0.01
CA ILE A 197 7.62 3.68 0.03
C ILE A 197 6.18 4.22 -0.04
N LEU A 198 5.85 5.22 0.79
CA LEU A 198 4.49 5.75 0.89
C LEU A 198 4.00 6.36 -0.43
N ARG A 199 4.82 7.19 -1.09
CA ARG A 199 4.48 7.79 -2.40
C ARG A 199 4.36 6.77 -3.52
N ASN A 200 4.99 5.61 -3.38
CA ASN A 200 4.98 4.53 -4.35
C ASN A 200 4.01 3.40 -4.00
N SER A 201 3.34 3.45 -2.85
CA SER A 201 2.49 2.34 -2.43
C SER A 201 1.05 2.48 -2.90
N PRO A 202 0.50 1.49 -3.63
CA PRO A 202 -0.91 1.41 -3.94
C PRO A 202 -1.71 0.79 -2.78
N VAL A 203 -1.06 0.26 -1.74
CA VAL A 203 -1.72 -0.41 -0.62
C VAL A 203 -1.50 0.36 0.68
N PRO A 204 -2.32 0.15 1.72
CA PRO A 204 -2.07 0.77 3.03
C PRO A 204 -0.68 0.43 3.60
N ILE A 205 0.02 1.46 4.09
CA ILE A 205 1.31 1.32 4.77
C ILE A 205 1.14 1.42 6.28
N GLY A 206 1.60 0.39 7.00
CA GLY A 206 1.73 0.38 8.46
C GLY A 206 3.17 0.66 8.91
N THR A 207 3.31 1.07 10.17
CA THR A 207 4.61 1.27 10.83
C THR A 207 4.50 0.88 12.30
N VAL A 208 5.64 0.78 12.98
CA VAL A 208 5.70 0.73 14.44
C VAL A 208 6.41 2.00 14.94
N PRO A 209 5.68 3.06 15.34
CA PRO A 209 6.28 4.37 15.64
C PRO A 209 7.36 4.32 16.73
N ILE A 210 7.31 3.34 17.64
CA ILE A 210 8.31 3.19 18.69
C ILE A 210 9.71 2.90 18.17
N TYR A 211 9.86 2.27 16.98
CA TYR A 211 11.18 1.99 16.40
C TYR A 211 11.88 3.30 16.02
N GLN A 212 11.15 4.22 15.39
CA GLN A 212 11.67 5.55 15.09
C GLN A 212 11.87 6.40 16.35
N ALA A 213 10.99 6.28 17.34
CA ALA A 213 11.16 6.97 18.63
C ALA A 213 12.44 6.52 19.36
N LEU A 214 12.75 5.22 19.32
CA LEU A 214 13.96 4.65 19.90
C LEU A 214 15.24 5.15 19.20
N GLU A 215 15.21 5.31 17.88
CA GLU A 215 16.30 5.91 17.11
C GLU A 215 16.56 7.37 17.53
N LYS A 216 15.51 8.17 17.80
CA LYS A 216 15.64 9.56 18.28
C LYS A 216 16.40 9.65 19.60
N VAL A 217 16.33 8.60 20.43
CA VAL A 217 17.06 8.51 21.71
C VAL A 217 18.31 7.63 21.62
N LYS A 218 18.82 7.39 20.40
CA LYS A 218 20.07 6.65 20.12
C LYS A 218 20.07 5.23 20.67
N GLY A 219 18.91 4.55 20.66
CA GLY A 219 18.79 3.17 21.09
C GLY A 219 18.65 2.97 22.60
N ASP A 220 18.55 4.05 23.40
CA ASP A 220 18.43 3.97 24.85
C ASP A 220 16.95 3.98 25.28
N PRO A 221 16.35 2.83 25.62
CA PRO A 221 14.92 2.75 25.95
C PRO A 221 14.58 3.52 27.23
N ALA A 222 15.52 3.73 28.15
CA ALA A 222 15.29 4.48 29.39
C ALA A 222 15.10 5.99 29.13
N LYS A 223 15.49 6.47 27.95
CA LYS A 223 15.32 7.87 27.53
C LYS A 223 14.04 8.11 26.72
N LEU A 224 13.24 7.07 26.45
CA LEU A 224 11.94 7.25 25.82
C LEU A 224 11.02 8.06 26.74
N SER A 225 10.33 9.04 26.15
CA SER A 225 9.32 9.83 26.84
C SER A 225 8.10 10.01 25.94
N TRP A 226 7.00 10.51 26.53
CA TRP A 226 5.82 10.88 25.78
C TRP A 226 6.13 11.91 24.69
N GLU A 227 6.96 12.90 24.97
CA GLU A 227 7.33 13.97 24.03
C GLU A 227 8.05 13.39 22.81
N VAL A 228 8.99 12.47 23.02
CA VAL A 228 9.70 11.76 21.93
C VAL A 228 8.72 10.97 21.06
N TYR A 229 7.76 10.27 21.68
CA TYR A 229 6.76 9.49 20.96
C TYR A 229 5.76 10.36 20.21
N ARG A 230 5.23 11.41 20.85
CA ARG A 230 4.30 12.38 20.26
C ARG A 230 4.90 13.04 19.02
N ASP A 231 6.17 13.44 19.08
CA ASP A 231 6.84 14.07 17.93
C ASP A 231 7.13 13.05 16.80
N THR A 232 6.82 11.77 17.00
CA THR A 232 6.98 10.70 16.00
C THR A 232 5.67 10.36 15.28
N VAL A 233 4.51 10.67 15.87
CA VAL A 233 3.17 10.31 15.36
C VAL A 233 2.41 11.47 14.73
#